data_AF-A0A0P7TX59-F1
#
_entry.id   AF-A0A0P7TX59-F1
#
_cell.length_a   1.000
_cell.length_b   1.000
_cell.length_c   1.000
_cell.angle_alpha   90.00
_cell.angle_beta   90.00
_cell.angle_gamma   90.00
#
_symmetry.space_group_name_H-M   'P 1'
#
loop_
_entity.id
_entity.type
_entity.pdbx_description
1 polymer ?
#
loop_
_entity_poly.entity_id
_entity_poly.type
_entity_poly.pdbx_seq_one_letter_code
_entity_poly.pdbx_strand_id
1 'polypeptide(L)'
;MQTIFLGYGPNFKFKTKVPAFENIELYNVMCDLLGLKPAPNNGTHGSLNHLLRSAPHKPTPPEEVSKPSPAAPATTVTDDLGCSCDDKNKVEELNQRLRQAIDDSRNLPYGRPAVLFKAKYTVLHHSDYISGYSETLAMPLWTSYTVSKQVDVALLPESLIGCVRPDVRVSPGNSQSCSGYKADKQISYSFLFPPQLASAPDARYDAFLITNTVPMYPAFKRVWNYFQKILVKRYASERNGINVVSGPIFDYDYDGLRDTAEKRKQYVSGSVAIPTYYYSVLTSCLDYTQTVDACDGPLSVFSFILPHRADNDESCNVFNHHVPCNPDVTQSSEDESKWVEELMKMHTARVRDVELLTGLDFYRRTSRTYNEILSLKTYLHTYESEI
;
A
#
# COMPACT_ATOMS: atom_id res chain seq x y z
N MET A 1 15.87 -14.52 15.17
CA MET A 1 16.84 -14.55 16.29
C MET A 1 16.70 -13.27 17.10
N GLN A 2 15.95 -13.31 18.20
CA GLN A 2 15.77 -12.14 19.07
C GLN A 2 16.93 -11.97 20.05
N THR A 3 17.19 -10.74 20.49
CA THR A 3 18.20 -10.42 21.51
C THR A 3 17.58 -9.71 22.71
N ILE A 4 18.34 -9.59 23.80
CA ILE A 4 17.91 -8.93 25.03
C ILE A 4 18.27 -7.44 25.01
N PHE A 5 17.39 -6.61 25.56
CA PHE A 5 17.67 -5.21 25.89
C PHE A 5 17.23 -4.91 27.32
N LEU A 6 18.12 -4.33 28.12
CA LEU A 6 17.85 -3.87 29.48
C LEU A 6 18.45 -2.48 29.68
N GLY A 7 17.58 -1.48 29.83
CA GLY A 7 17.97 -0.11 30.19
C GLY A 7 17.83 0.14 31.69
N TYR A 8 18.92 0.53 32.36
CA TYR A 8 18.91 0.96 33.76
C TYR A 8 19.67 2.28 33.92
N GLY A 9 19.04 3.25 34.58
CA GLY A 9 19.65 4.55 34.83
C GLY A 9 18.63 5.63 35.17
N PRO A 10 19.09 6.84 35.53
CA PRO A 10 18.21 7.95 35.92
C PRO A 10 17.28 8.39 34.80
N ASN A 11 17.72 8.30 33.53
CA ASN A 11 16.96 8.73 32.37
C ASN A 11 15.93 7.69 31.89
N PHE A 12 16.09 6.40 32.21
CA PHE A 12 15.15 5.35 31.81
C PHE A 12 13.96 5.28 32.78
N LYS A 13 12.77 5.01 32.24
CA LYS A 13 11.58 4.76 33.07
C LYS A 13 11.77 3.53 33.96
N PHE A 14 11.21 3.56 35.16
CA PHE A 14 11.30 2.47 36.13
C PHE A 14 10.23 1.41 35.87
N LYS A 15 10.56 0.12 36.08
CA LYS A 15 9.62 -1.02 35.98
C LYS A 15 8.74 -0.99 34.72
N THR A 16 9.31 -0.56 33.60
CA THR A 16 8.59 -0.41 32.33
C THR A 16 9.02 -1.52 31.38
N LYS A 17 8.05 -2.31 30.91
CA LYS A 17 8.25 -3.26 29.81
C LYS A 17 7.78 -2.59 28.52
N VAL A 18 8.55 -2.75 27.45
CA VAL A 18 8.24 -2.19 26.13
C VAL A 18 8.11 -3.27 25.08
N PRO A 19 7.41 -3.00 23.95
CA PRO A 19 7.41 -3.88 22.80
C PRO A 19 8.82 -4.09 22.23
N ALA A 20 8.98 -5.12 21.40
CA ALA A 20 10.20 -5.32 20.64
C ALA A 20 10.44 -4.13 19.69
N PHE A 21 11.72 -3.81 19.50
CA PHE A 21 12.18 -2.76 18.59
C PHE A 21 13.53 -3.17 18.00
N GLU A 22 13.94 -2.52 16.93
CA GLU A 22 15.19 -2.86 16.23
C GLU A 22 16.41 -2.18 16.86
N ASN A 23 17.55 -2.87 16.86
CA ASN A 23 18.79 -2.37 17.44
C ASN A 23 19.31 -1.08 16.78
N ILE A 24 18.93 -0.81 15.53
CA ILE A 24 19.29 0.42 14.79
C ILE A 24 18.79 1.70 15.50
N GLU A 25 17.73 1.59 16.30
CA GLU A 25 17.15 2.71 17.05
C GLU A 25 18.00 3.13 18.27
N LEU A 26 18.88 2.24 18.75
CA LEU A 26 19.68 2.48 19.97
C LEU A 26 20.71 3.59 19.80
N TYR A 27 21.23 3.82 18.60
CA TYR A 27 22.20 4.89 18.35
C TYR A 27 21.62 6.27 18.70
N ASN A 28 20.38 6.54 18.29
CA ASN A 28 19.69 7.79 18.61
C ASN A 28 19.47 7.94 20.12
N VAL A 29 19.06 6.86 20.80
CA VAL A 29 18.87 6.87 22.26
C VAL A 29 20.19 7.16 22.99
N MET A 30 21.30 6.55 22.57
CA MET A 30 22.61 6.81 23.16
C MET A 30 23.04 8.27 22.96
N CYS A 31 22.81 8.83 21.77
CA CYS A 31 23.08 10.25 21.50
C CYS A 31 22.24 11.16 22.41
N ASP A 32 20.94 10.87 22.55
CA ASP A 32 20.03 11.64 23.42
C ASP A 32 20.49 11.59 24.89
N LEU A 33 20.90 10.42 25.39
CA LEU A 33 21.40 10.27 26.76
C LEU A 33 22.71 11.03 27.01
N LEU A 34 23.55 11.17 25.99
CA LEU A 34 24.82 11.91 26.06
C LEU A 34 24.70 13.39 25.71
N GLY A 35 23.51 13.86 25.31
CA GLY A 35 23.30 15.25 24.85
C GLY A 35 24.00 15.55 23.52
N LEU A 36 24.20 14.52 22.68
CA LEU A 36 24.85 14.63 21.38
C LEU A 36 23.82 14.77 20.25
N LYS A 37 24.19 15.49 19.19
CA LYS A 37 23.46 15.46 17.93
C LYS A 37 23.86 14.19 17.15
N PRO A 38 22.93 13.26 16.85
CA PRO A 38 23.25 12.06 16.11
C PRO A 38 23.69 12.38 14.67
N ALA A 39 24.64 11.60 14.15
CA ALA A 39 24.97 11.59 12.72
C ALA A 39 23.83 10.91 11.91
N PRO A 40 23.75 11.13 10.58
CA PRO A 40 22.77 10.43 9.73
C PRO A 40 22.86 8.91 9.90
N ASN A 41 21.72 8.28 10.17
CA ASN A 41 21.61 6.84 10.45
C ASN A 41 20.20 6.34 10.06
N ASN A 42 19.99 5.02 10.09
CA ASN A 42 18.72 4.40 9.70
C ASN A 42 17.66 4.38 10.82
N GLY A 43 18.03 4.72 12.06
CA GLY A 43 17.09 4.78 13.18
C GLY A 43 16.14 5.98 13.06
N THR A 44 14.89 5.78 13.48
CA THR A 44 13.85 6.82 13.48
C THR A 44 13.91 7.62 14.77
N HIS A 45 14.61 8.77 14.76
CA HIS A 45 14.85 9.58 15.97
C HIS A 45 13.53 9.97 16.66
N GLY A 46 13.35 9.51 17.90
CA GLY A 46 12.17 9.74 18.72
C GLY A 46 11.21 8.55 18.84
N SER A 47 11.37 7.48 18.03
CA SER A 47 10.59 6.23 18.13
C SER A 47 10.66 5.63 19.55
N LEU A 48 11.84 5.65 20.16
CA LEU A 48 12.11 5.11 21.49
C LEU A 48 11.95 6.12 22.64
N ASN A 49 11.34 7.28 22.39
CA ASN A 49 11.09 8.29 23.44
C ASN A 49 10.28 7.73 24.62
N HIS A 50 9.47 6.71 24.38
CA HIS A 50 8.67 6.05 25.39
C HIS A 50 9.51 5.27 26.44
N LEU A 51 10.79 5.00 26.17
CA LEU A 51 11.76 4.42 27.14
C LEU A 51 12.25 5.43 28.18
N LEU A 52 12.27 6.71 27.82
CA LEU A 52 12.91 7.77 28.59
C LEU A 52 11.90 8.48 29.49
N ARG A 53 12.33 8.87 30.70
CA ARG A 53 11.52 9.70 31.61
C ARG A 53 11.28 11.10 31.05
N SER A 54 12.32 11.67 30.45
CA SER A 54 12.30 12.95 29.77
C SER A 54 13.13 12.82 28.50
N ALA A 55 12.45 12.82 27.35
CA ALA A 55 13.08 12.72 26.04
C ALA A 55 13.63 14.10 25.62
N PRO A 56 14.95 14.23 25.34
CA PRO A 56 15.54 15.48 24.87
C PRO A 56 15.05 15.87 23.48
N HIS A 57 14.92 14.89 22.58
CA HIS A 57 14.46 15.10 21.21
C HIS A 57 12.93 15.07 21.12
N LYS A 58 12.37 16.13 20.53
CA LYS A 58 10.94 16.22 20.20
C LYS A 58 10.78 16.15 18.68
N PRO A 59 10.43 14.98 18.12
CA PRO A 59 10.31 14.84 16.69
C PRO A 59 9.12 15.65 16.17
N THR A 60 9.24 16.14 14.94
CA THR A 60 8.19 16.88 14.23
C THR A 60 7.86 16.19 12.92
N PRO A 61 6.59 16.18 12.49
CA PRO A 61 6.22 15.65 11.18
C PRO A 61 7.01 16.32 10.04
N PRO A 62 7.49 15.55 9.03
CA PRO A 62 8.18 16.14 7.90
C PRO A 62 7.25 17.06 7.11
N GLU A 63 7.77 18.13 6.52
CA GLU A 63 6.94 19.00 5.68
C GLU A 63 6.55 18.31 4.37
N GLU A 64 5.31 18.51 3.93
CA GLU A 64 4.90 18.03 2.62
C GLU A 64 5.56 18.84 1.52
N VAL A 65 6.25 18.18 0.60
CA VAL A 65 6.95 18.83 -0.51
C VAL A 65 6.00 19.12 -1.67
N SER A 66 5.10 18.18 -1.98
CA SER A 66 4.13 18.34 -3.07
C SER A 66 2.71 18.27 -2.56
N LYS A 67 1.97 19.37 -2.72
CA LYS A 67 0.53 19.42 -2.47
C LYS A 67 -0.23 18.89 -3.69
N PRO A 68 -1.43 18.31 -3.50
CA PRO A 68 -2.22 17.82 -4.62
C PRO A 68 -2.65 18.96 -5.54
N SER A 69 -2.58 18.72 -6.83
CA SER A 69 -3.12 19.61 -7.86
C SER A 69 -4.64 19.51 -7.88
N PRO A 70 -5.35 20.61 -8.22
CA PRO A 70 -6.79 20.55 -8.47
C PRO A 70 -7.08 19.57 -9.60
N ALA A 71 -8.16 18.78 -9.47
CA ALA A 71 -8.62 17.95 -10.56
C ALA A 71 -8.99 18.81 -11.77
N ALA A 72 -8.51 18.41 -12.95
CA ALA A 72 -8.85 19.12 -14.18
C ALA A 72 -10.37 19.04 -14.44
N PRO A 73 -10.98 20.09 -15.02
CA PRO A 73 -12.38 20.02 -15.45
C PRO A 73 -12.52 18.90 -16.49
N ALA A 74 -13.49 18.03 -16.27
CA ALA A 74 -13.66 16.83 -17.09
C ALA A 74 -13.86 17.18 -18.57
N THR A 75 -12.94 16.72 -19.41
CA THR A 75 -12.96 16.93 -20.87
C THR A 75 -13.75 15.83 -21.56
N THR A 76 -14.33 16.12 -22.72
CA THR A 76 -14.87 15.09 -23.63
C THR A 76 -13.72 14.20 -24.08
N VAL A 77 -13.75 12.93 -23.69
CA VAL A 77 -12.78 11.91 -24.11
C VAL A 77 -12.87 11.81 -25.63
N THR A 78 -11.89 12.39 -26.32
CA THR A 78 -11.83 12.47 -27.79
C THR A 78 -10.87 11.44 -28.38
N ASP A 79 -9.95 10.90 -27.57
CA ASP A 79 -9.01 9.85 -27.97
C ASP A 79 -9.47 8.47 -27.49
N ASP A 80 -9.48 7.50 -28.41
CA ASP A 80 -9.80 6.10 -28.13
C ASP A 80 -8.62 5.39 -27.44
N LEU A 81 -8.71 5.21 -26.12
CA LEU A 81 -7.73 4.44 -25.33
C LEU A 81 -7.84 2.91 -25.57
N GLY A 82 -8.75 2.45 -26.43
CA GLY A 82 -8.99 1.04 -26.76
C GLY A 82 -9.66 0.24 -25.64
N CYS A 83 -10.28 0.94 -24.71
CA CYS A 83 -10.94 0.40 -23.54
C CYS A 83 -12.39 0.03 -23.88
N SER A 84 -12.87 -1.11 -23.37
CA SER A 84 -14.23 -1.60 -23.62
C SER A 84 -14.89 -1.97 -22.31
N CYS A 85 -16.13 -1.54 -22.14
CA CYS A 85 -17.04 -2.00 -21.11
C CYS A 85 -18.47 -1.89 -21.67
N ASP A 86 -19.23 -2.98 -21.61
CA ASP A 86 -20.43 -3.16 -22.45
C ASP A 86 -21.62 -2.25 -22.08
N ASP A 87 -21.54 -1.49 -20.98
CA ASP A 87 -22.66 -0.66 -20.49
C ASP A 87 -22.61 0.79 -21.00
N LYS A 88 -22.57 0.96 -22.34
CA LYS A 88 -22.44 2.28 -23.01
C LYS A 88 -23.55 3.27 -22.66
N ASN A 89 -24.73 2.77 -22.28
CA ASN A 89 -25.92 3.61 -22.03
C ASN A 89 -25.89 4.38 -20.70
N LYS A 90 -24.95 4.08 -19.79
CA LYS A 90 -24.83 4.74 -18.47
C LYS A 90 -23.59 5.62 -18.31
N VAL A 91 -22.79 5.79 -19.36
CA VAL A 91 -21.47 6.43 -19.28
C VAL A 91 -21.55 7.87 -18.77
N GLU A 92 -22.52 8.67 -19.22
CA GLU A 92 -22.68 10.06 -18.79
C GLU A 92 -23.08 10.16 -17.30
N GLU A 93 -24.02 9.34 -16.85
CA GLU A 93 -24.46 9.28 -15.45
C GLU A 93 -23.30 8.85 -14.53
N LEU A 94 -22.54 7.82 -14.93
CA LEU A 94 -21.36 7.36 -14.22
C LEU A 94 -20.24 8.42 -14.19
N ASN A 95 -20.08 9.22 -15.25
CA ASN A 95 -19.13 10.33 -15.26
C ASN A 95 -19.56 11.47 -14.33
N GLN A 96 -20.87 11.72 -14.19
CA GLN A 96 -21.38 12.77 -13.31
C GLN A 96 -21.14 12.44 -11.83
N ARG A 97 -21.20 11.16 -11.45
CA ARG A 97 -20.91 10.69 -10.08
C ARG A 97 -19.49 11.02 -9.63
N LEU A 98 -18.51 10.94 -10.52
CA LEU A 98 -17.11 11.27 -10.24
C LEU A 98 -16.86 12.75 -9.91
N ARG A 99 -17.88 13.61 -10.11
CA ARG A 99 -17.82 15.05 -9.83
C ARG A 99 -18.44 15.43 -8.47
N GLN A 100 -19.06 14.48 -7.78
CA GLN A 100 -19.70 14.75 -6.49
C GLN A 100 -18.64 14.87 -5.39
N ALA A 101 -18.86 15.79 -4.45
CA ALA A 101 -18.05 15.89 -3.25
C ALA A 101 -18.34 14.68 -2.36
N ILE A 102 -17.31 13.91 -2.04
CA ILE A 102 -17.41 12.71 -1.21
C ILE A 102 -16.69 12.99 0.11
N ASP A 103 -17.26 12.48 1.21
CA ASP A 103 -16.61 12.56 2.51
C ASP A 103 -15.35 11.68 2.54
N ASP A 104 -14.20 12.32 2.71
CA ASP A 104 -12.90 11.66 2.80
C ASP A 104 -12.73 10.83 4.08
N SER A 105 -13.57 11.05 5.09
CA SER A 105 -13.40 10.48 6.44
C SER A 105 -13.35 8.95 6.43
N ARG A 106 -14.20 8.31 5.63
CA ARG A 106 -14.35 6.85 5.60
C ARG A 106 -13.10 6.14 5.06
N ASN A 107 -12.57 6.62 3.93
CA ASN A 107 -11.49 5.93 3.21
C ASN A 107 -10.10 6.50 3.55
N LEU A 108 -10.03 7.62 4.26
CA LEU A 108 -8.79 8.20 4.79
C LEU A 108 -8.93 8.54 6.30
N PRO A 109 -9.25 7.56 7.17
CA PRO A 109 -9.47 7.82 8.60
C PRO A 109 -8.24 8.50 9.23
N TYR A 110 -7.03 8.10 8.81
CA TYR A 110 -5.77 8.60 9.34
C TYR A 110 -5.12 9.73 8.51
N GLY A 111 -5.91 10.31 7.60
CA GLY A 111 -5.46 11.36 6.68
C GLY A 111 -4.77 10.81 5.44
N ARG A 112 -4.70 11.66 4.41
CA ARG A 112 -4.02 11.33 3.14
C ARG A 112 -2.52 11.16 3.35
N PRO A 113 -1.87 10.19 2.67
CA PRO A 113 -0.42 10.14 2.58
C PRO A 113 0.11 11.45 1.98
N ALA A 114 1.08 12.07 2.64
CA ALA A 114 1.76 13.23 2.09
C ALA A 114 2.92 12.83 1.20
N VAL A 115 3.23 13.67 0.21
CA VAL A 115 4.28 13.39 -0.77
C VAL A 115 5.53 14.21 -0.42
N LEU A 116 6.61 13.52 -0.03
CA LEU A 116 7.87 14.12 0.44
C LEU A 116 8.89 14.39 -0.69
N PHE A 117 8.48 14.27 -1.95
CA PHE A 117 9.29 14.54 -3.12
C PHE A 117 8.55 15.44 -4.10
N LYS A 118 9.26 16.03 -5.06
CA LYS A 118 8.66 16.86 -6.12
C LYS A 118 7.86 15.98 -7.07
N ALA A 119 6.55 16.16 -7.09
CA ALA A 119 5.62 15.37 -7.89
C ALA A 119 4.40 16.20 -8.30
N LYS A 120 3.86 15.91 -9.48
CA LYS A 120 2.55 16.41 -9.89
C LYS A 120 1.54 15.27 -9.77
N TYR A 121 0.65 15.39 -8.79
CA TYR A 121 -0.41 14.40 -8.55
C TYR A 121 -1.72 15.08 -8.19
N THR A 122 -2.82 14.37 -8.41
CA THR A 122 -4.20 14.80 -8.15
C THR A 122 -4.89 13.77 -7.27
N VAL A 123 -5.72 14.21 -6.32
CA VAL A 123 -6.53 13.28 -5.53
C VAL A 123 -7.84 12.99 -6.27
N LEU A 124 -8.06 11.72 -6.57
CA LEU A 124 -9.28 11.23 -7.22
C LEU A 124 -10.18 10.58 -6.18
N HIS A 125 -11.33 11.21 -5.94
CA HIS A 125 -12.32 10.76 -4.98
C HIS A 125 -13.34 9.83 -5.66
N HIS A 126 -13.69 8.74 -4.98
CA HIS A 126 -14.74 7.79 -5.34
C HIS A 126 -15.48 7.36 -4.07
N SER A 127 -16.62 6.69 -4.21
CA SER A 127 -17.44 6.29 -3.04
C SER A 127 -16.71 5.29 -2.14
N ASP A 128 -16.05 4.30 -2.73
CA ASP A 128 -15.46 3.17 -2.00
C ASP A 128 -13.94 3.29 -1.82
N TYR A 129 -13.29 4.22 -2.52
CA TYR A 129 -11.83 4.41 -2.44
C TYR A 129 -11.40 5.82 -2.84
N ILE A 130 -10.21 6.22 -2.40
CA ILE A 130 -9.57 7.48 -2.76
C ILE A 130 -8.16 7.18 -3.25
N SER A 131 -7.71 7.83 -4.32
CA SER A 131 -6.37 7.60 -4.87
C SER A 131 -5.62 8.89 -5.15
N GLY A 132 -4.29 8.87 -4.96
CA GLY A 132 -3.39 9.94 -5.37
C GLY A 132 -2.78 9.65 -6.72
N TYR A 133 -3.36 10.16 -7.81
CA TYR A 133 -2.96 9.86 -9.19
C TYR A 133 -1.80 10.74 -9.67
N SER A 134 -0.69 10.13 -10.09
CA SER A 134 0.47 10.85 -10.66
C SER A 134 0.36 10.93 -12.17
N GLU A 135 0.24 12.15 -12.70
CA GLU A 135 0.23 12.39 -14.15
C GLU A 135 1.55 11.96 -14.81
N THR A 136 2.67 12.12 -14.10
CA THR A 136 4.01 11.79 -14.63
C THR A 136 4.24 10.28 -14.75
N LEU A 137 3.60 9.48 -13.90
CA LEU A 137 3.69 8.01 -13.94
C LEU A 137 2.51 7.37 -14.66
N ALA A 138 1.49 8.16 -15.03
CA ALA A 138 0.19 7.71 -15.51
C ALA A 138 -0.45 6.63 -14.60
N MET A 139 -0.20 6.66 -13.29
CA MET A 139 -0.76 5.69 -12.33
C MET A 139 -0.88 6.28 -10.91
N PRO A 140 -1.68 5.66 -10.02
CA PRO A 140 -1.73 6.04 -8.61
C PRO A 140 -0.41 5.82 -7.89
N LEU A 141 -0.01 6.79 -7.07
CA LEU A 141 1.03 6.63 -6.05
C LEU A 141 0.51 5.79 -4.89
N TRP A 142 -0.76 5.97 -4.55
CA TRP A 142 -1.44 5.27 -3.48
C TRP A 142 -2.94 5.23 -3.76
N THR A 143 -3.59 4.16 -3.29
CA THR A 143 -5.05 4.02 -3.22
C THR A 143 -5.40 3.57 -1.81
N SER A 144 -6.36 4.26 -1.19
CA SER A 144 -6.84 4.01 0.16
C SER A 144 -8.33 3.67 0.16
N TYR A 145 -8.71 2.62 0.88
CA TYR A 145 -10.09 2.19 1.04
C TYR A 145 -10.29 1.49 2.38
N THR A 146 -11.52 1.49 2.87
CA THR A 146 -11.87 0.89 4.16
C THR A 146 -12.86 -0.26 3.98
N VAL A 147 -12.49 -1.43 4.50
CA VAL A 147 -13.29 -2.67 4.44
C VAL A 147 -13.89 -2.94 5.80
N SER A 148 -15.21 -3.07 5.87
CA SER A 148 -15.95 -3.41 7.09
C SER A 148 -15.83 -4.89 7.45
N LYS A 149 -16.13 -5.24 8.71
CA LYS A 149 -16.10 -6.63 9.22
C LYS A 149 -16.86 -7.62 8.35
N GLN A 150 -18.08 -7.26 7.96
CA GLN A 150 -18.88 -8.03 7.02
C GLN A 150 -18.77 -7.34 5.66
N VAL A 151 -18.08 -7.98 4.72
CA VAL A 151 -18.00 -7.55 3.33
C VAL A 151 -18.30 -8.75 2.43
N ASP A 152 -19.22 -8.54 1.50
CA ASP A 152 -19.51 -9.51 0.46
C ASP A 152 -18.55 -9.28 -0.71
N VAL A 153 -17.74 -10.30 -1.00
CA VAL A 153 -16.88 -10.32 -2.18
C VAL A 153 -17.76 -10.75 -3.34
N ALA A 154 -18.17 -9.78 -4.15
CA ALA A 154 -19.07 -10.04 -5.26
C ALA A 154 -18.40 -10.88 -6.34
N LEU A 155 -19.11 -11.88 -6.86
CA LEU A 155 -18.73 -12.54 -8.09
C LEU A 155 -18.94 -11.58 -9.26
N LEU A 156 -17.88 -11.39 -10.07
CA LEU A 156 -17.98 -10.58 -11.27
C LEU A 156 -18.68 -11.39 -12.36
N PRO A 157 -19.75 -10.86 -12.99
CA PRO A 157 -20.31 -11.41 -14.21
C PRO A 157 -19.24 -11.55 -15.29
N GLU A 158 -19.34 -12.58 -16.13
CA GLU A 158 -18.40 -12.80 -17.24
C GLU A 158 -18.29 -11.60 -18.17
N SER A 159 -19.38 -10.87 -18.39
CA SER A 159 -19.42 -9.64 -19.21
C SER A 159 -18.58 -8.49 -18.64
N LEU A 160 -18.25 -8.51 -17.34
CA LEU A 160 -17.42 -7.49 -16.70
C LEU A 160 -15.96 -7.95 -16.54
N ILE A 161 -15.63 -9.19 -16.93
CA ILE A 161 -14.25 -9.68 -16.95
C ILE A 161 -13.49 -8.94 -18.06
N GLY A 162 -12.54 -8.10 -17.67
CA GLY A 162 -11.78 -7.27 -18.61
C GLY A 162 -12.44 -5.92 -18.93
N CYS A 163 -13.54 -5.56 -18.27
CA CYS A 163 -14.11 -4.21 -18.36
C CYS A 163 -13.10 -3.19 -17.83
N VAL A 164 -12.78 -2.20 -18.67
CA VAL A 164 -12.00 -1.02 -18.29
C VAL A 164 -12.62 0.20 -18.95
N ARG A 165 -12.70 1.31 -18.20
CA ARG A 165 -13.28 2.57 -18.65
C ARG A 165 -12.26 3.71 -18.52
N PRO A 166 -12.21 4.64 -19.49
CA PRO A 166 -11.43 5.87 -19.35
C PRO A 166 -12.01 6.80 -18.28
N ASP A 167 -11.13 7.48 -17.54
CA ASP A 167 -11.52 8.47 -16.53
C ASP A 167 -11.51 9.88 -17.14
N VAL A 168 -12.67 10.53 -17.17
CA VAL A 168 -12.84 11.87 -17.77
C VAL A 168 -12.07 12.98 -17.06
N ARG A 169 -11.60 12.74 -15.83
CA ARG A 169 -10.85 13.72 -15.03
C ARG A 169 -9.36 13.75 -15.37
N VAL A 170 -8.88 12.76 -16.12
CA VAL A 170 -7.47 12.63 -16.53
C VAL A 170 -7.39 12.70 -18.05
N SER A 171 -6.47 13.50 -18.55
CA SER A 171 -6.25 13.64 -19.99
C SER A 171 -5.68 12.33 -20.58
N PRO A 172 -6.02 11.97 -21.84
CA PRO A 172 -5.52 10.74 -22.46
C PRO A 172 -3.98 10.65 -22.48
N GLY A 173 -3.27 11.76 -22.69
CA GLY A 173 -1.81 11.81 -22.70
C GLY A 173 -1.14 11.59 -21.33
N ASN A 174 -1.90 11.77 -20.24
CA ASN A 174 -1.46 11.48 -18.88
C ASN A 174 -2.07 10.18 -18.33
N SER A 175 -2.75 9.40 -19.18
CA SER A 175 -3.39 8.15 -18.83
C SER A 175 -2.71 6.96 -19.50
N GLN A 176 -2.94 5.77 -18.97
CA GLN A 176 -2.52 4.54 -19.63
C GLN A 176 -3.50 4.17 -20.74
N SER A 177 -3.03 3.38 -21.72
CA SER A 177 -3.87 2.89 -22.82
C SER A 177 -4.22 1.41 -22.63
N CYS A 178 -5.49 1.04 -22.77
CA CYS A 178 -5.93 -0.35 -22.78
C CYS A 178 -5.34 -1.12 -23.98
N SER A 179 -5.17 -0.46 -25.13
CA SER A 179 -4.49 -1.05 -26.29
C SER A 179 -3.04 -1.43 -26.00
N GLY A 180 -2.31 -0.62 -25.20
CA GLY A 180 -0.95 -0.94 -24.78
C GLY A 180 -0.85 -2.26 -24.01
N TYR A 181 -1.78 -2.49 -23.09
CA TYR A 181 -1.86 -3.76 -22.35
C TYR A 181 -2.27 -4.96 -23.21
N LYS A 182 -3.03 -4.75 -24.29
CA LYS A 182 -3.39 -5.83 -25.23
C LYS A 182 -2.22 -6.18 -26.16
N ALA A 183 -1.35 -5.22 -26.45
CA ALA A 183 -0.21 -5.40 -27.35
C ALA A 183 0.98 -6.09 -26.65
N ASP A 184 1.17 -5.82 -25.37
CA ASP A 184 2.24 -6.44 -24.58
C ASP A 184 1.81 -7.83 -24.08
N LYS A 185 2.60 -8.87 -24.38
CA LYS A 185 2.35 -10.25 -23.94
C LYS A 185 2.97 -10.57 -22.58
N GLN A 186 3.91 -9.75 -22.11
CA GLN A 186 4.66 -9.98 -20.87
C GLN A 186 3.97 -9.32 -19.68
N ILE A 187 3.31 -8.18 -19.89
CA ILE A 187 2.66 -7.43 -18.82
C ILE A 187 1.14 -7.39 -18.98
N SER A 188 0.45 -7.57 -17.86
CA SER A 188 -0.99 -7.37 -17.74
C SER A 188 -1.25 -6.12 -16.89
N TYR A 189 -2.49 -5.92 -16.49
CA TYR A 189 -2.89 -4.91 -15.52
C TYR A 189 -3.71 -5.55 -14.41
N SER A 190 -3.70 -4.91 -13.24
CA SER A 190 -4.64 -5.19 -12.16
C SER A 190 -5.08 -3.89 -11.49
N PHE A 191 -6.03 -3.99 -10.57
CA PHE A 191 -6.63 -2.85 -9.89
C PHE A 191 -6.07 -2.70 -8.47
N LEU A 192 -5.78 -1.46 -8.05
CA LEU A 192 -5.38 -1.19 -6.66
C LEU A 192 -6.55 -1.31 -5.70
N PHE A 193 -7.70 -0.72 -6.06
CA PHE A 193 -8.98 -1.03 -5.40
C PHE A 193 -9.69 -2.18 -6.15
N PRO A 194 -9.93 -3.33 -5.50
CA PRO A 194 -10.55 -4.49 -6.16
C PRO A 194 -12.03 -4.25 -6.46
N PRO A 195 -12.48 -4.36 -7.74
CA PRO A 195 -13.90 -4.21 -8.10
C PRO A 195 -14.85 -5.18 -7.40
N GLN A 196 -14.34 -6.31 -6.89
CA GLN A 196 -15.09 -7.30 -6.12
C GLN A 196 -15.52 -6.81 -4.74
N LEU A 197 -14.87 -5.77 -4.20
CA LEU A 197 -15.20 -5.15 -2.90
C LEU A 197 -16.09 -3.90 -3.04
N ALA A 198 -16.53 -3.57 -4.25
CA ALA A 198 -17.42 -2.42 -4.46
C ALA A 198 -18.73 -2.59 -3.69
N SER A 199 -19.17 -1.54 -3.00
CA SER A 199 -20.34 -1.56 -2.11
C SER A 199 -21.67 -1.68 -2.85
N ALA A 200 -21.71 -1.25 -4.11
CA ALA A 200 -22.89 -1.29 -4.96
C ALA A 200 -22.53 -1.62 -6.42
N PRO A 201 -23.47 -2.15 -7.22
CA PRO A 201 -23.25 -2.42 -8.64
C PRO A 201 -22.77 -1.19 -9.43
N ASP A 202 -23.32 0.00 -9.15
CA ASP A 202 -22.89 1.22 -9.85
C ASP A 202 -21.52 1.70 -9.37
N ALA A 203 -21.20 1.55 -8.08
CA ALA A 203 -19.87 1.88 -7.53
C ALA A 203 -18.77 0.96 -8.10
N ARG A 204 -19.14 -0.23 -8.58
CA ARG A 204 -18.22 -1.14 -9.28
C ARG A 204 -17.66 -0.54 -10.56
N TYR A 205 -18.46 0.25 -11.28
CA TYR A 205 -17.98 0.94 -12.49
C TYR A 205 -16.95 2.03 -12.19
N ASP A 206 -16.92 2.54 -10.97
CA ASP A 206 -15.88 3.47 -10.51
C ASP A 206 -14.57 2.73 -10.21
N ALA A 207 -14.63 1.43 -9.87
CA ALA A 207 -13.45 0.59 -9.70
C ALA A 207 -12.81 0.17 -11.04
N PHE A 208 -13.59 0.08 -12.12
CA PHE A 208 -13.12 -0.27 -13.47
C PHE A 208 -12.45 0.88 -14.23
N LEU A 209 -12.19 2.01 -13.59
CA LEU A 209 -11.48 3.13 -14.21
C LEU A 209 -10.03 2.77 -14.49
N ILE A 210 -9.51 3.21 -15.65
CA ILE A 210 -8.11 3.06 -16.02
C ILE A 210 -7.16 3.74 -15.01
N THR A 211 -7.63 4.79 -14.34
CA THR A 211 -6.89 5.50 -13.28
C THR A 211 -6.70 4.66 -12.03
N ASN A 212 -7.43 3.56 -11.85
CA ASN A 212 -7.23 2.59 -10.77
C ASN A 212 -6.33 1.40 -11.18
N THR A 213 -5.84 1.39 -12.42
CA THR A 213 -5.04 0.27 -12.94
C THR A 213 -3.53 0.50 -12.78
N VAL A 214 -2.81 -0.60 -12.55
CA VAL A 214 -1.36 -0.64 -12.46
C VAL A 214 -0.80 -1.84 -13.26
N PRO A 215 0.38 -1.71 -13.88
CA PRO A 215 0.95 -2.76 -14.71
C PRO A 215 1.49 -3.92 -13.86
N MET A 216 0.93 -5.11 -14.03
CA MET A 216 1.28 -6.30 -13.25
C MET A 216 1.64 -7.50 -14.11
N TYR A 217 2.70 -8.22 -13.75
CA TYR A 217 3.03 -9.52 -14.34
C TYR A 217 1.91 -10.53 -14.07
N PRO A 218 1.58 -11.41 -15.04
CA PRO A 218 0.54 -12.41 -14.87
C PRO A 218 0.76 -13.35 -13.68
N ALA A 219 2.01 -13.71 -13.37
CA ALA A 219 2.35 -14.55 -12.22
C ALA A 219 2.03 -13.84 -10.89
N PHE A 220 2.50 -12.60 -10.73
CA PHE A 220 2.22 -11.77 -9.56
C PHE A 220 0.72 -11.43 -9.42
N LYS A 221 0.01 -11.24 -10.53
CA LYS A 221 -1.44 -10.98 -10.53
C LYS A 221 -2.22 -12.08 -9.80
N ARG A 222 -1.74 -13.34 -9.80
CA ARG A 222 -2.36 -14.43 -9.01
C ARG A 222 -2.24 -14.17 -7.50
N VAL A 223 -1.03 -13.84 -7.04
CA VAL A 223 -0.74 -13.46 -5.64
C VAL A 223 -1.61 -12.27 -5.23
N TRP A 224 -1.64 -11.22 -6.05
CA TRP A 224 -2.40 -10.00 -5.78
C TRP A 224 -3.91 -10.25 -5.69
N ASN A 225 -4.46 -11.04 -6.61
CA ASN A 225 -5.88 -11.40 -6.60
C ASN A 225 -6.25 -12.22 -5.36
N TYR A 226 -5.39 -13.18 -4.98
CA TYR A 226 -5.61 -13.97 -3.76
C TYR A 226 -5.61 -13.08 -2.52
N PHE A 227 -4.62 -12.19 -2.41
CA PHE A 227 -4.54 -11.20 -1.33
C PHE A 227 -5.80 -10.35 -1.21
N GLN A 228 -6.22 -9.70 -2.31
CA GLN A 228 -7.39 -8.81 -2.29
C GLN A 228 -8.71 -9.56 -2.05
N LYS A 229 -8.87 -10.76 -2.61
CA LYS A 229 -10.13 -11.51 -2.56
C LYS A 229 -10.32 -12.26 -1.23
N ILE A 230 -9.25 -12.87 -0.73
CA ILE A 230 -9.30 -13.81 0.39
C ILE A 230 -8.73 -13.17 1.65
N LEU A 231 -7.49 -12.68 1.61
CA LEU A 231 -6.78 -12.21 2.80
C LEU A 231 -7.35 -10.91 3.35
N VAL A 232 -7.60 -9.91 2.50
CA VAL A 232 -8.23 -8.64 2.91
C VAL A 232 -9.59 -8.89 3.58
N LYS A 233 -10.42 -9.80 3.03
CA LYS A 233 -11.70 -10.19 3.63
C LYS A 233 -11.49 -10.84 5.01
N ARG A 234 -10.55 -11.77 5.11
CA ARG A 234 -10.25 -12.48 6.35
C ARG A 234 -9.79 -11.51 7.44
N TYR A 235 -8.81 -10.64 7.14
CA TYR A 235 -8.31 -9.64 8.07
C TYR A 235 -9.38 -8.64 8.49
N ALA A 236 -10.26 -8.21 7.58
CA ALA A 236 -11.40 -7.35 7.91
C ALA A 236 -12.34 -8.04 8.92
N SER A 237 -12.65 -9.32 8.72
CA SER A 237 -13.51 -10.09 9.62
C SER A 237 -12.89 -10.28 11.02
N GLU A 238 -11.59 -10.58 11.08
CA GLU A 238 -10.85 -10.83 12.33
C GLU A 238 -10.63 -9.57 13.16
N ARG A 239 -10.40 -8.43 12.50
CA ARG A 239 -10.00 -7.16 13.15
C ARG A 239 -11.11 -6.12 13.24
N ASN A 240 -12.36 -6.53 12.97
CA ASN A 240 -13.55 -5.66 12.99
C ASN A 240 -13.45 -4.45 12.03
N GLY A 241 -12.94 -4.74 10.83
CA GLY A 241 -12.71 -3.76 9.77
C GLY A 241 -11.26 -3.28 9.71
N ILE A 242 -10.81 -2.99 8.49
CA ILE A 242 -9.45 -2.58 8.18
C ILE A 242 -9.46 -1.43 7.18
N ASN A 243 -8.49 -0.53 7.31
CA ASN A 243 -8.13 0.43 6.28
C ASN A 243 -6.93 -0.11 5.52
N VAL A 244 -6.99 -0.08 4.19
CA VAL A 244 -5.95 -0.61 3.31
C VAL A 244 -5.43 0.54 2.45
N VAL A 245 -4.12 0.76 2.48
CA VAL A 245 -3.43 1.70 1.59
C VAL A 245 -2.42 0.91 0.77
N SER A 246 -2.57 0.90 -0.56
CA SER A 246 -1.70 0.14 -1.46
C SER A 246 -1.21 0.98 -2.62
N GLY A 247 -0.05 0.63 -3.17
CA GLY A 247 0.53 1.35 -4.30
C GLY A 247 1.81 0.70 -4.84
N PRO A 248 2.33 1.23 -5.95
CA PRO A 248 3.58 0.77 -6.56
C PRO A 248 4.83 1.33 -5.87
N ILE A 249 5.93 0.58 -5.91
CA ILE A 249 7.27 1.00 -5.53
C ILE A 249 8.19 0.94 -6.75
N PHE A 250 9.10 1.92 -6.84
CA PHE A 250 10.17 1.94 -7.83
C PHE A 250 11.50 2.11 -7.13
N ASP A 251 12.22 1.00 -7.05
CA ASP A 251 13.57 0.85 -6.49
C ASP A 251 14.33 -0.14 -7.40
N TYR A 252 14.98 0.40 -8.43
CA TYR A 252 15.75 -0.35 -9.42
C TYR A 252 17.23 -0.46 -9.09
N ASP A 253 17.75 0.40 -8.20
CA ASP A 253 19.13 0.30 -7.73
C ASP A 253 19.26 -0.45 -6.39
N TYR A 254 18.12 -0.89 -5.83
CA TYR A 254 18.03 -1.75 -4.66
C TYR A 254 18.66 -1.10 -3.42
N ASP A 255 18.61 0.24 -3.34
CA ASP A 255 19.17 1.01 -2.21
C ASP A 255 18.16 1.17 -1.05
N GLY A 256 16.94 0.66 -1.21
CA GLY A 256 15.88 0.76 -0.21
C GLY A 256 15.22 2.14 -0.15
N LEU A 257 15.45 2.98 -1.15
CA LEU A 257 14.91 4.34 -1.26
C LEU A 257 14.14 4.52 -2.56
N ARG A 258 13.25 5.50 -2.56
CA ARG A 258 12.48 5.87 -3.75
C ARG A 258 13.37 6.41 -4.88
N ASP A 259 13.30 5.79 -6.05
CA ASP A 259 14.01 6.25 -7.23
C ASP A 259 13.50 7.58 -7.81
N THR A 260 14.41 8.43 -8.25
CA THR A 260 14.07 9.62 -9.04
C THR A 260 13.64 9.26 -10.46
N ALA A 261 13.03 10.21 -11.17
CA ALA A 261 12.61 9.96 -12.56
C ALA A 261 13.81 9.68 -13.47
N GLU A 262 14.95 10.29 -13.16
CA GLU A 262 16.22 10.12 -13.87
C GLU A 262 16.78 8.71 -13.67
N LYS A 263 16.82 8.21 -12.42
CA LYS A 263 17.25 6.83 -12.12
C LYS A 263 16.39 5.81 -12.87
N ARG A 264 15.06 5.93 -12.80
CA ARG A 264 14.15 4.99 -13.49
C ARG A 264 14.39 4.91 -15.01
N LYS A 265 14.64 6.05 -15.66
CA LYS A 265 14.92 6.10 -17.11
C LYS A 265 16.20 5.37 -17.51
N GLN A 266 17.12 5.12 -16.58
CA GLN A 266 18.35 4.37 -16.85
C GLN A 266 18.08 2.87 -16.93
N TYR A 267 17.06 2.37 -16.22
CA TYR A 267 16.73 0.94 -16.13
C TYR A 267 15.60 0.52 -17.06
N VAL A 268 14.67 1.42 -17.41
CA VAL A 268 13.48 1.11 -18.22
C VAL A 268 13.45 1.95 -19.49
N SER A 269 13.48 1.28 -20.65
CA SER A 269 13.36 1.91 -21.98
C SER A 269 11.92 1.97 -22.52
N GLY A 270 10.94 1.41 -21.78
CA GLY A 270 9.53 1.34 -22.18
C GLY A 270 8.73 2.60 -21.84
N SER A 271 7.58 2.77 -22.51
CA SER A 271 6.63 3.87 -22.25
C SER A 271 5.86 3.73 -20.93
N VAL A 272 5.75 2.51 -20.39
CA VAL A 272 5.06 2.21 -19.14
C VAL A 272 6.10 1.88 -18.06
N ALA A 273 6.04 2.59 -16.93
CA ALA A 273 6.90 2.32 -15.80
C ALA A 273 6.42 1.05 -15.07
N ILE A 274 7.27 0.04 -14.93
CA ILE A 274 6.91 -1.25 -14.30
C ILE A 274 7.40 -1.26 -12.85
N PRO A 275 6.54 -1.25 -11.82
CA PRO A 275 6.96 -1.24 -10.43
C PRO A 275 7.90 -2.41 -10.10
N THR A 276 8.88 -2.21 -9.23
CA THR A 276 9.75 -3.29 -8.74
C THR A 276 9.10 -4.05 -7.59
N TYR A 277 8.27 -3.37 -6.80
CA TYR A 277 7.48 -3.95 -5.73
C TYR A 277 6.07 -3.33 -5.69
N TYR A 278 5.16 -3.98 -4.98
CA TYR A 278 3.89 -3.41 -4.55
C TYR A 278 3.80 -3.42 -3.04
N TYR A 279 3.39 -2.31 -2.45
CA TYR A 279 3.17 -2.26 -1.01
C TYR A 279 1.68 -2.34 -0.67
N SER A 280 1.41 -2.85 0.52
CA SER A 280 0.09 -2.75 1.16
C SER A 280 0.26 -2.51 2.65
N VAL A 281 -0.33 -1.43 3.16
CA VAL A 281 -0.37 -1.10 4.59
C VAL A 281 -1.79 -1.32 5.09
N LEU A 282 -1.96 -2.26 6.02
CA LEU A 282 -3.24 -2.58 6.62
C LEU A 282 -3.28 -2.04 8.05
N THR A 283 -4.27 -1.20 8.34
CA THR A 283 -4.44 -0.58 9.65
C THR A 283 -5.79 -0.98 10.25
N SER A 284 -5.78 -1.37 11.52
CA SER A 284 -6.98 -1.64 12.32
C SER A 284 -6.85 -0.98 13.70
N CYS A 285 -7.92 -1.04 14.50
CA CYS A 285 -7.79 -0.78 15.92
C CYS A 285 -7.06 -1.96 16.60
N LEU A 286 -6.26 -1.69 17.64
CA LEU A 286 -5.66 -2.73 18.48
C LEU A 286 -6.74 -3.46 19.30
N ASP A 287 -7.78 -2.72 19.69
CA ASP A 287 -8.98 -3.26 20.31
C ASP A 287 -10.00 -3.65 19.22
N TYR A 288 -10.13 -4.97 18.98
CA TYR A 288 -11.00 -5.51 17.94
C TYR A 288 -12.51 -5.35 18.25
N THR A 289 -12.88 -4.75 19.38
CA THR A 289 -14.28 -4.35 19.62
C THR A 289 -14.66 -3.05 18.90
N GLN A 290 -13.67 -2.21 18.58
CA GLN A 290 -13.85 -0.94 17.88
C GLN A 290 -13.62 -1.12 16.38
N THR A 291 -14.31 -0.32 15.58
CA THR A 291 -14.11 -0.28 14.13
C THR A 291 -12.98 0.68 13.77
N VAL A 292 -12.39 0.51 12.59
CA VAL A 292 -11.22 1.30 12.14
C VAL A 292 -11.51 2.81 12.03
N ASP A 293 -12.76 3.17 11.73
CA ASP A 293 -13.26 4.54 11.59
C ASP A 293 -13.54 5.23 12.94
N ALA A 294 -13.83 4.46 13.98
CA ALA A 294 -14.15 4.95 15.34
C ALA A 294 -13.08 4.58 16.37
N CYS A 295 -11.86 4.27 15.93
CA CYS A 295 -10.80 3.81 16.83
C CYS A 295 -10.21 4.96 17.66
N ASP A 296 -10.62 5.04 18.92
CA ASP A 296 -10.09 5.95 19.94
C ASP A 296 -8.93 5.33 20.74
N GLY A 297 -8.56 4.07 20.44
CA GLY A 297 -7.48 3.30 21.04
C GLY A 297 -6.19 3.23 20.20
N PRO A 298 -5.13 2.57 20.70
CA PRO A 298 -3.91 2.34 19.93
C PRO A 298 -4.23 1.66 18.59
N LEU A 299 -3.49 2.01 17.55
CA LEU A 299 -3.63 1.39 16.23
C LEU A 299 -2.81 0.09 16.17
N SER A 300 -3.29 -0.87 15.39
CA SER A 300 -2.53 -2.04 14.97
C SER A 300 -2.26 -1.90 13.48
N VAL A 301 -0.99 -2.11 13.09
CA VAL A 301 -0.57 -2.05 11.69
C VAL A 301 0.25 -3.26 11.34
N PHE A 302 0.10 -3.72 10.11
CA PHE A 302 1.05 -4.59 9.44
C PHE A 302 1.12 -4.18 7.97
N SER A 303 2.29 -4.35 7.37
CA SER A 303 2.53 -3.97 5.99
C SER A 303 3.34 -5.01 5.25
N PHE A 304 3.14 -5.03 3.93
CA PHE A 304 3.82 -5.92 3.00
C PHE A 304 4.53 -5.11 1.93
N ILE A 305 5.69 -5.59 1.48
CA ILE A 305 6.39 -5.12 0.30
C ILE A 305 6.61 -6.33 -0.60
N LEU A 306 5.70 -6.54 -1.55
CA LEU A 306 5.66 -7.74 -2.35
C LEU A 306 6.50 -7.58 -3.62
N PRO A 307 7.45 -8.50 -3.90
CA PRO A 307 8.30 -8.43 -5.08
C PRO A 307 7.49 -8.64 -6.35
N HIS A 308 7.61 -7.71 -7.29
CA HIS A 308 6.87 -7.75 -8.53
C HIS A 308 7.65 -8.52 -9.60
N ARG A 309 7.49 -9.84 -9.63
CA ARG A 309 8.22 -10.78 -10.50
C ARG A 309 7.37 -11.38 -11.62
N ALA A 310 8.04 -11.78 -12.70
CA ALA A 310 7.44 -12.45 -13.84
C ALA A 310 7.10 -13.93 -13.58
N ASP A 311 7.71 -14.52 -12.56
CA ASP A 311 7.54 -15.90 -12.09
C ASP A 311 7.26 -15.94 -10.58
N ASN A 312 6.84 -17.11 -10.07
CA ASN A 312 6.60 -17.37 -8.65
C ASN A 312 7.60 -18.42 -8.11
N ASP A 313 8.81 -18.47 -8.67
CA ASP A 313 9.82 -19.48 -8.34
C ASP A 313 10.33 -19.38 -6.90
N GLU A 314 10.22 -18.20 -6.28
CA GLU A 314 10.49 -17.99 -4.86
C GLU A 314 9.63 -18.88 -3.96
N SER A 315 8.39 -19.14 -4.38
CA SER A 315 7.47 -20.02 -3.67
C SER A 315 7.64 -21.50 -4.04
N CYS A 316 8.60 -21.84 -4.91
CA CYS A 316 8.86 -23.19 -5.42
C CYS A 316 7.62 -23.95 -5.92
N ASN A 317 6.60 -23.24 -6.41
CA ASN A 317 5.34 -23.84 -6.90
C ASN A 317 5.43 -24.37 -8.34
N VAL A 318 6.59 -24.20 -9.01
CA VAL A 318 6.83 -24.69 -10.38
C VAL A 318 7.74 -25.92 -10.37
N PHE A 319 7.21 -27.06 -10.79
CA PHE A 319 7.86 -28.38 -10.83
C PHE A 319 9.03 -28.54 -11.83
N ASN A 320 9.50 -27.48 -12.49
CA ASN A 320 10.39 -27.61 -13.66
C ASN A 320 11.89 -27.77 -13.35
N HIS A 321 12.30 -27.76 -12.08
CA HIS A 321 13.70 -28.06 -11.72
C HIS A 321 13.86 -29.49 -11.21
N HIS A 322 14.93 -30.16 -11.70
CA HIS A 322 15.35 -31.53 -11.36
C HIS A 322 15.69 -31.75 -9.86
N VAL A 323 15.46 -30.75 -9.00
CA VAL A 323 15.64 -30.82 -7.56
C VAL A 323 14.41 -30.18 -6.92
N PRO A 324 13.54 -30.96 -6.23
CA PRO A 324 12.43 -30.40 -5.47
C PRO A 324 12.98 -29.55 -4.33
N CYS A 325 12.49 -28.32 -4.16
CA CYS A 325 12.77 -27.53 -2.95
C CYS A 325 12.21 -28.21 -1.68
N ASN A 326 11.25 -29.12 -1.85
CA ASN A 326 10.65 -29.90 -0.78
C ASN A 326 10.38 -31.35 -1.26
N PRO A 327 11.05 -32.37 -0.70
CA PRO A 327 10.93 -33.76 -1.14
C PRO A 327 9.55 -34.41 -0.84
N ASP A 328 8.70 -33.77 -0.03
CA ASP A 328 7.38 -34.30 0.35
C ASP A 328 6.22 -33.84 -0.56
N VAL A 329 6.49 -33.02 -1.59
CA VAL A 329 5.44 -32.45 -2.46
C VAL A 329 5.04 -33.45 -3.55
N THR A 330 4.02 -34.24 -3.25
CA THR A 330 3.34 -35.11 -4.23
C THR A 330 2.30 -34.32 -5.02
N GLN A 331 2.19 -34.64 -6.31
CA GLN A 331 1.28 -34.06 -7.29
C GLN A 331 -0.14 -33.80 -6.76
N SER A 332 -0.38 -32.58 -6.30
CA SER A 332 -1.71 -32.00 -6.27
C SER A 332 -1.52 -30.49 -6.37
N SER A 333 -2.43 -29.82 -7.07
CA SER A 333 -2.65 -28.38 -6.97
C SER A 333 -2.49 -27.98 -5.50
N GLU A 334 -1.35 -27.44 -5.09
CA GLU A 334 -1.24 -26.81 -3.78
C GLU A 334 -2.35 -25.78 -3.72
N ASP A 335 -3.14 -25.84 -2.63
CA ASP A 335 -4.15 -24.83 -2.36
C ASP A 335 -3.43 -23.47 -2.42
N GLU A 336 -3.85 -22.59 -3.35
CA GLU A 336 -3.22 -21.27 -3.56
C GLU A 336 -3.08 -20.50 -2.24
N SER A 337 -3.89 -20.86 -1.24
CA SER A 337 -3.79 -20.39 0.13
C SER A 337 -2.44 -20.57 0.80
N LYS A 338 -1.78 -21.72 0.68
CA LYS A 338 -0.62 -22.05 1.51
C LYS A 338 0.60 -21.23 1.11
N TRP A 339 1.00 -21.32 -0.16
CA TRP A 339 2.23 -20.69 -0.63
C TRP A 339 2.11 -19.17 -0.73
N VAL A 340 0.92 -18.63 -1.05
CA VAL A 340 0.70 -17.17 -1.09
C VAL A 340 0.80 -16.57 0.32
N GLU A 341 0.20 -17.23 1.31
CA GLU A 341 0.28 -16.76 2.69
C GLU A 341 1.71 -16.81 3.22
N GLU A 342 2.45 -17.89 2.96
CA GLU A 342 3.87 -17.98 3.32
C GLU A 342 4.72 -16.90 2.65
N LEU A 343 4.52 -16.67 1.34
CA LEU A 343 5.20 -15.60 0.60
C LEU A 343 4.91 -14.23 1.24
N MET A 344 3.64 -13.92 1.54
CA MET A 344 3.28 -12.65 2.17
C MET A 344 3.84 -12.51 3.58
N LYS A 345 3.87 -13.59 4.36
CA LYS A 345 4.48 -13.64 5.70
C LYS A 345 5.98 -13.39 5.66
N MET A 346 6.68 -13.84 4.61
CA MET A 346 8.11 -13.55 4.42
C MET A 346 8.37 -12.09 4.02
N HIS A 347 7.46 -11.48 3.27
CA HIS A 347 7.58 -10.11 2.76
C HIS A 347 6.88 -9.07 3.63
N THR A 348 6.84 -9.29 4.94
CA THR A 348 6.41 -8.24 5.87
C THR A 348 7.46 -7.15 5.99
N ALA A 349 6.99 -5.93 6.18
CA ALA A 349 7.83 -4.76 6.32
C ALA A 349 7.26 -3.81 7.37
N ARG A 350 8.09 -2.87 7.84
CA ARG A 350 7.62 -1.75 8.66
C ARG A 350 6.93 -0.75 7.76
N VAL A 351 6.02 0.06 8.32
CA VAL A 351 5.50 1.21 7.56
C VAL A 351 6.64 2.16 7.18
N ARG A 352 7.67 2.25 8.04
CA ARG A 352 8.85 3.06 7.74
C ARG A 352 9.58 2.62 6.48
N ASP A 353 9.66 1.32 6.20
CA ASP A 353 10.27 0.81 4.96
C ASP A 353 9.46 1.24 3.74
N VAL A 354 8.12 1.15 3.84
CA VAL A 354 7.21 1.65 2.80
C VAL A 354 7.40 3.15 2.56
N GLU A 355 7.54 3.96 3.62
CA GLU A 355 7.79 5.40 3.49
C GLU A 355 9.10 5.72 2.77
N LEU A 356 10.17 4.99 3.08
CA LEU A 356 11.48 5.17 2.44
C LEU A 356 11.44 4.84 0.94
N LEU A 357 10.81 3.72 0.58
CA LEU A 357 10.69 3.23 -0.79
C LEU A 357 9.70 4.01 -1.66
N THR A 358 8.68 4.62 -1.06
CA THR A 358 7.64 5.36 -1.78
C THR A 358 7.81 6.87 -1.72
N GLY A 359 8.57 7.38 -0.74
CA GLY A 359 8.65 8.82 -0.43
C GLY A 359 7.32 9.40 0.08
N LEU A 360 6.43 8.55 0.60
CA LEU A 360 5.17 8.94 1.24
C LEU A 360 5.34 9.06 2.75
N ASP A 361 4.46 9.82 3.40
CA ASP A 361 4.37 9.90 4.86
C ASP A 361 2.93 9.65 5.32
N PHE A 362 2.73 8.58 6.09
CA PHE A 362 1.42 8.11 6.53
C PHE A 362 1.03 8.67 7.92
N TYR A 363 -0.24 8.50 8.31
CA TYR A 363 -0.79 8.82 9.64
C TYR A 363 -0.67 10.30 10.06
N ARG A 364 -0.94 11.23 9.14
CA ARG A 364 -0.87 12.68 9.41
C ARG A 364 -2.07 13.26 10.15
N ARG A 365 -3.20 12.56 10.16
CA ARG A 365 -4.40 12.97 10.88
C ARG A 365 -4.73 11.90 11.91
N THR A 366 -4.38 12.16 13.16
CA THR A 366 -4.59 11.23 14.27
C THR A 366 -4.63 11.98 15.59
N SER A 367 -5.36 11.44 16.57
CA SER A 367 -5.38 11.93 17.95
C SER A 367 -4.13 11.53 18.74
N ARG A 368 -3.27 10.68 18.16
CA ARG A 368 -2.04 10.17 18.78
C ARG A 368 -0.91 11.19 18.74
N THR A 369 -0.01 11.07 19.70
CA THR A 369 1.23 11.85 19.69
C THR A 369 2.14 11.39 18.56
N TYR A 370 2.95 12.30 18.01
CA TYR A 370 3.86 11.93 16.92
C TYR A 370 4.87 10.85 17.33
N ASN A 371 5.31 10.83 18.59
CA ASN A 371 6.15 9.74 19.13
C ASN A 371 5.48 8.36 19.01
N GLU A 372 4.18 8.26 19.35
CA GLU A 372 3.43 7.00 19.22
C GLU A 372 3.30 6.58 17.76
N ILE A 373 3.15 7.55 16.85
CA ILE A 373 3.13 7.28 15.41
C ILE A 373 4.50 6.81 14.90
N LEU A 374 5.61 7.35 15.39
CA LEU A 374 6.93 6.83 15.06
C LEU A 374 7.11 5.40 15.53
N SER A 375 6.72 5.09 16.78
CA SER A 375 6.72 3.71 17.30
C SER A 375 5.88 2.77 16.44
N LEU A 376 4.69 3.21 16.03
CA LEU A 376 3.81 2.46 15.13
C LEU A 376 4.46 2.23 13.77
N LYS A 377 5.14 3.25 13.22
CA LYS A 377 5.80 3.15 11.90
C LYS A 377 7.03 2.23 11.91
N THR A 378 7.73 2.12 13.04
CA THR A 378 8.89 1.23 13.21
C THR A 378 8.51 -0.18 13.65
N TYR A 379 7.24 -0.44 13.94
CA TYR A 379 6.78 -1.77 14.33
C TYR A 379 6.84 -2.72 13.12
N LEU A 380 7.50 -3.87 13.32
CA LEU A 380 7.50 -4.98 12.38
C LEU A 380 6.58 -6.08 12.90
N HIS A 381 5.58 -6.44 12.10
CA HIS A 381 4.70 -7.55 12.42
C HIS A 381 5.41 -8.89 12.17
N THR A 382 5.45 -9.76 13.17
CA THR A 382 6.02 -11.10 13.08
C THR A 382 4.94 -12.16 13.31
N TYR A 383 5.01 -13.25 12.56
CA TYR A 383 4.09 -14.40 12.66
C TYR A 383 4.64 -15.53 13.55
N GLU A 384 5.59 -15.22 14.44
CA GLU A 384 6.28 -16.21 15.29
C GLU A 384 5.33 -16.96 16.25
N SER A 385 4.13 -16.43 16.51
CA SER A 385 3.10 -17.09 17.34
C SER A 385 2.19 -18.06 16.58
N GLU A 386 2.30 -18.13 15.26
CA GLU A 386 1.49 -19.02 14.38
C GLU A 386 2.29 -20.24 13.87
N ILE A 387 3.57 -20.32 14.23
CA ILE A 387 4.51 -21.41 13.95
C ILE A 387 4.68 -22.22 15.25
#